data_AF-A0A848TNQ3-F1
#
_entry.id   AF-A0A848TNQ3-F1
#
_cell.length_a   1.000
_cell.length_b   1.000
_cell.length_c   1.000
_cell.angle_alpha   90.00
_cell.angle_beta   90.00
_cell.angle_gamma   90.00
#
_symmetry.space_group_name_H-M   'P 1'
#
loop_
_entity.id
_entity.type
_entity.pdbx_description
1 polymer ?
#
loop_
_entity_poly.entity_id
_entity_poly.type
_entity_poly.pdbx_seq_one_letter_code
_entity_poly.pdbx_strand_id
1 'polypeptide(L)'
;GDPVTMIRIEGFEESVAYRAEQLANLLKAFGNVEVERRTGADGGYGTDTGWRWVRDAEMFAGTDDDVWRISVKPTDAPEVADALGDARLLFDWAGGLIWAGVPPGTDARPALSGREGHATLVRGSEETKSRLGVFQPESAPLAALADGLRKQFDPRGILNPGLMA
;
A
#
# COMPACT_ATOMS: atom_id res chain seq x y z
N GLY A 1 -5.03 15.15 -8.61
CA GLY A 1 -3.77 15.49 -9.28
C GLY A 1 -3.51 14.45 -10.34
N ASP A 2 -2.60 14.73 -11.26
CA ASP A 2 -2.20 13.75 -12.26
C ASP A 2 -1.41 12.61 -11.59
N PRO A 3 -1.56 11.35 -12.06
CA PRO A 3 -0.79 10.23 -11.52
C PRO A 3 0.71 10.42 -11.81
N VAL A 4 1.55 10.17 -10.80
CA VAL A 4 3.00 10.31 -10.89
C VAL A 4 3.71 9.05 -10.39
N THR A 5 4.83 8.72 -11.02
CA THR A 5 5.75 7.67 -10.54
C THR A 5 6.96 8.36 -9.92
N MET A 6 7.20 8.11 -8.63
CA MET A 6 8.32 8.69 -7.89
C MET A 6 9.43 7.66 -7.71
N ILE A 7 10.68 8.06 -7.96
CA ILE A 7 11.86 7.20 -7.75
C ILE A 7 12.89 7.97 -6.92
N ARG A 8 13.41 7.35 -5.86
CA ARG A 8 14.45 7.91 -5.00
C ARG A 8 15.80 7.27 -5.28
N ILE A 9 16.83 8.09 -5.45
CA ILE A 9 18.22 7.66 -5.54
C ILE A 9 18.98 8.32 -4.40
N GLU A 10 19.65 7.52 -3.57
CA GLU A 10 20.44 7.98 -2.43
C GLU A 10 21.90 7.53 -2.58
N GLY A 11 22.85 8.36 -2.16
CA GLY A 11 24.27 8.08 -2.25
C GLY A 11 25.12 9.34 -2.34
N PHE A 12 26.37 9.18 -2.77
CA PHE A 12 27.29 10.29 -3.00
C PHE A 12 26.81 11.17 -4.17
N GLU A 13 26.98 12.49 -4.03
CA GLU A 13 26.44 13.51 -4.93
C GLU A 13 26.74 13.23 -6.42
N GLU A 14 28.01 13.01 -6.78
CA GLU A 14 28.41 12.74 -8.16
C GLU A 14 27.77 11.44 -8.71
N SER A 15 27.66 10.41 -7.87
CA SER A 15 27.04 9.14 -8.25
C SER A 15 25.53 9.27 -8.46
N VAL A 16 24.86 10.03 -7.58
CA VAL A 16 23.42 10.29 -7.69
C VAL A 16 23.13 11.13 -8.93
N ALA A 17 23.91 12.19 -9.18
CA ALA A 17 23.76 13.03 -10.36
C ALA A 17 23.86 12.21 -11.66
N TYR A 18 24.93 11.41 -11.79
CA TYR A 18 25.11 10.53 -12.94
C TYR A 18 23.95 9.52 -13.10
N ARG A 19 23.56 8.83 -12.02
CA ARG A 19 22.49 7.81 -12.07
C ARG A 19 21.12 8.42 -12.36
N ALA A 20 20.82 9.60 -11.85
CA ALA A 20 19.58 10.31 -12.14
C ALA A 20 19.47 10.64 -13.63
N GLU A 21 20.55 11.09 -14.26
CA GLU A 21 20.59 11.34 -15.71
C GLU A 21 20.42 10.06 -16.52
N GLN A 22 21.11 8.97 -16.14
CA GLN A 22 20.93 7.68 -16.82
C GLN A 22 19.50 7.16 -16.71
N LEU A 23 18.90 7.27 -15.52
CA LEU A 23 17.53 6.85 -15.29
C LEU A 23 16.54 7.72 -16.08
N ALA A 24 16.71 9.04 -16.11
CA ALA A 24 15.87 9.93 -16.90
C ALA A 24 15.93 9.59 -18.39
N ASN A 25 17.12 9.27 -18.92
CA ASN A 25 17.30 8.85 -20.29
C ASN A 25 16.60 7.53 -20.62
N LEU A 26 16.55 6.58 -19.68
CA LEU A 26 15.82 5.31 -19.84
C LEU A 26 14.30 5.51 -19.77
N LEU A 27 13.84 6.40 -18.89
CA LEU A 27 12.41 6.58 -18.61
C LEU A 27 11.70 7.55 -19.57
N LYS A 28 12.43 8.33 -20.36
CA LYS A 28 11.85 9.28 -21.34
C LYS A 28 10.85 8.64 -22.33
N ALA A 29 10.95 7.34 -22.56
CA ALA A 29 10.02 6.60 -23.41
C ALA A 29 8.63 6.42 -22.78
N PHE A 30 8.51 6.62 -21.46
CA PHE A 30 7.28 6.40 -20.69
C PHE A 30 6.62 7.70 -20.22
N GLY A 31 7.27 8.86 -20.38
CA GLY A 31 6.70 10.15 -19.99
C GLY A 31 7.74 11.25 -19.78
N ASN A 32 7.27 12.42 -19.33
CA ASN A 32 8.13 13.50 -18.87
C ASN A 32 8.85 13.08 -17.57
N VAL A 33 10.13 13.38 -17.46
CA VAL A 33 10.93 13.07 -16.27
C VAL A 33 11.46 14.36 -15.67
N GLU A 34 11.13 14.61 -14.42
CA GLU A 34 11.62 15.73 -13.63
C GLU A 34 12.58 15.23 -12.56
N VAL A 35 13.75 15.87 -12.45
CA VAL A 35 14.77 15.52 -11.46
C VAL A 35 14.79 16.59 -10.38
N GLU A 36 14.16 16.29 -9.25
CA GLU A 36 14.26 17.10 -8.04
C GLU A 36 15.50 16.73 -7.23
N ARG A 37 16.23 17.74 -6.76
CA ARG A 37 17.38 17.57 -5.87
C ARG A 37 17.07 18.17 -4.51
N ARG A 38 17.55 17.53 -3.45
CA ARG A 38 17.48 18.08 -2.10
C ARG A 38 18.34 19.34 -2.03
N THR A 39 17.74 20.49 -1.73
CA THR A 39 18.47 21.75 -1.56
C THR A 39 18.55 22.12 -0.07
N GLY A 40 19.77 22.18 0.48
CA GLY A 40 20.06 22.74 1.82
C GLY A 40 20.15 21.72 2.96
N ALA A 41 20.85 22.10 4.03
CA ALA A 41 21.04 21.31 5.26
C ALA A 41 19.78 21.28 6.16
N ASP A 42 18.85 22.21 5.95
CA ASP A 42 17.65 22.39 6.78
C ASP A 42 16.36 22.29 5.94
N GLY A 43 16.08 21.10 5.38
CA GLY A 43 14.72 20.66 5.04
C GLY A 43 13.77 21.67 4.37
N GLY A 44 14.22 22.41 3.36
CA GLY A 44 13.32 23.21 2.52
C GLY A 44 12.30 22.32 1.78
N TYR A 45 11.22 22.92 1.26
CA TYR A 45 10.05 22.32 0.60
C TYR A 45 10.32 21.39 -0.63
N GLY A 46 11.51 20.82 -0.78
CA GLY A 46 11.90 19.84 -1.81
C GLY A 46 11.47 18.40 -1.51
N THR A 47 12.24 17.43 -2.03
CA THR A 47 11.97 15.98 -2.05
C THR A 47 11.33 15.41 -0.79
N ASP A 48 11.69 15.92 0.39
CA ASP A 48 11.19 15.48 1.70
C ASP A 48 9.67 15.64 1.85
N THR A 49 9.06 16.65 1.22
CA THR A 49 7.61 16.86 1.25
C THR A 49 6.87 15.78 0.45
N GLY A 50 7.33 15.49 -0.77
CA GLY A 50 6.74 14.43 -1.59
C GLY A 50 6.91 13.06 -0.94
N TRP A 51 8.10 12.75 -0.42
CA TRP A 51 8.33 11.48 0.28
C TRP A 51 7.58 11.37 1.61
N ARG A 52 7.35 12.48 2.33
CA ARG A 52 6.46 12.51 3.49
C ARG A 52 5.02 12.20 3.09
N TRP A 53 4.52 12.83 2.02
CA TRP A 53 3.17 12.59 1.51
C TRP A 53 2.92 11.11 1.18
N VAL A 54 3.90 10.46 0.54
CA VAL A 54 3.87 9.01 0.28
C VAL A 54 3.92 8.20 1.58
N ARG A 55 4.87 8.50 2.48
CA ARG A 55 5.07 7.78 3.75
C ARG A 55 3.83 7.84 4.66
N ASP A 56 3.19 8.99 4.73
CA ASP A 56 2.01 9.23 5.56
C ASP A 56 0.70 8.84 4.86
N ALA A 57 0.78 8.38 3.59
CA ALA A 57 -0.35 8.06 2.74
C ALA A 57 -1.40 9.18 2.74
N GLU A 58 -0.93 10.43 2.64
CA GLU A 58 -1.72 11.65 2.84
C GLU A 58 -2.94 11.72 1.91
N MET A 59 -2.94 11.03 0.76
CA MET A 59 -4.08 10.96 -0.15
C MET A 59 -5.37 10.38 0.45
N PHE A 60 -5.25 9.60 1.53
CA PHE A 60 -6.40 9.03 2.23
C PHE A 60 -6.82 9.91 3.43
N ALA A 61 -6.02 10.89 3.82
CA ALA A 61 -6.33 11.73 4.97
C ALA A 61 -7.58 12.58 4.70
N GLY A 62 -8.51 12.61 5.67
CA GLY A 62 -9.75 13.37 5.56
C GLY A 62 -10.79 12.79 4.59
N THR A 63 -10.54 11.62 3.98
CA THR A 63 -11.55 10.90 3.20
C THR A 63 -12.30 9.89 4.08
N ASP A 64 -13.54 9.60 3.71
CA ASP A 64 -14.35 8.54 4.33
C ASP A 64 -14.06 7.15 3.75
N ASP A 65 -13.08 7.03 2.85
CA ASP A 65 -12.77 5.77 2.17
C ASP A 65 -12.32 4.69 3.16
N ASP A 66 -12.78 3.46 2.92
CA ASP A 66 -12.21 2.27 3.54
C ASP A 66 -10.83 2.03 2.88
N VAL A 67 -9.78 1.99 3.70
CA VAL A 67 -8.40 1.87 3.22
C VAL A 67 -7.92 0.44 3.38
N TRP A 68 -7.57 -0.17 2.26
CA TRP A 68 -7.01 -1.49 2.16
C TRP A 68 -5.52 -1.42 1.86
N ARG A 69 -4.75 -2.30 2.50
CA ARG A 69 -3.36 -2.58 2.16
C ARG A 69 -3.28 -3.96 1.51
N ILE A 70 -2.87 -3.99 0.25
CA ILE A 70 -2.92 -5.18 -0.60
C ILE A 70 -1.49 -5.54 -1.01
N SER A 71 -1.01 -6.70 -0.56
CA SER A 71 0.27 -7.25 -1.03
C SER A 71 0.00 -8.19 -2.19
N VAL A 72 0.72 -8.02 -3.30
CA VAL A 72 0.58 -8.81 -4.53
C VAL A 72 1.94 -8.94 -5.22
N LYS A 73 2.07 -9.86 -6.17
CA LYS A 73 3.20 -9.85 -7.09
C LYS A 73 3.19 -8.54 -7.91
N PRO A 74 4.31 -7.81 -8.03
CA PRO A 74 4.36 -6.52 -8.73
C PRO A 74 3.79 -6.54 -10.16
N THR A 75 3.97 -7.65 -10.88
CA THR A 75 3.47 -7.79 -12.26
C THR A 75 1.96 -7.86 -12.36
N ASP A 76 1.28 -8.21 -11.27
CA ASP A 76 -0.18 -8.40 -11.27
C ASP A 76 -0.90 -7.16 -10.70
N ALA A 77 -0.13 -6.16 -10.26
CA ALA A 77 -0.64 -4.92 -9.69
C ALA A 77 -1.54 -4.12 -10.64
N PRO A 78 -1.24 -4.00 -11.95
CA PRO A 78 -2.11 -3.29 -12.89
C PRO A 78 -3.50 -3.93 -12.96
N GLU A 79 -3.60 -5.25 -13.07
CA GLU A 79 -4.91 -5.90 -13.17
C GLU A 79 -5.67 -5.90 -11.84
N VAL A 80 -4.96 -5.92 -10.70
CA VAL A 80 -5.60 -5.72 -9.38
C VAL A 80 -6.14 -4.29 -9.27
N ALA A 81 -5.38 -3.29 -9.71
CA ALA A 81 -5.81 -1.90 -9.74
C ALA A 81 -7.07 -1.70 -10.60
N ASP A 82 -7.08 -2.27 -11.81
CA ASP A 82 -8.24 -2.23 -12.69
C ASP A 82 -9.47 -2.89 -12.06
N ALA A 83 -9.28 -4.02 -11.36
CA ALA A 83 -10.36 -4.74 -10.68
C ALA A 83 -10.93 -4.00 -9.46
N LEU A 84 -10.20 -3.03 -8.90
CA LEU A 84 -10.67 -2.16 -7.81
C LEU A 84 -11.56 -1.02 -8.30
N GLY A 85 -11.62 -0.78 -9.62
CA GLY A 85 -12.46 0.26 -10.22
C GLY A 85 -12.00 1.67 -9.87
N ASP A 86 -12.95 2.55 -9.51
CA ASP A 86 -12.68 3.96 -9.17
C ASP A 86 -12.14 4.10 -7.73
N ALA A 87 -11.01 3.43 -7.47
CA ALA A 87 -10.31 3.48 -6.20
C ALA A 87 -9.21 4.54 -6.21
N ARG A 88 -8.95 5.15 -5.05
CA ARG A 88 -7.73 5.93 -4.84
C ARG A 88 -6.56 4.96 -4.63
N LEU A 89 -5.55 5.01 -5.48
CA LEU A 89 -4.45 4.04 -5.45
C LEU A 89 -3.10 4.71 -5.19
N LEU A 90 -2.32 4.13 -4.29
CA LEU A 90 -0.90 4.40 -4.11
C LEU A 90 -0.13 3.09 -4.13
N PHE A 91 0.88 3.03 -5.00
CA PHE A 91 1.71 1.85 -5.20
C PHE A 91 3.04 2.03 -4.48
N ASP A 92 3.49 0.99 -3.79
CA ASP A 92 4.79 0.89 -3.15
C ASP A 92 5.45 -0.44 -3.56
N TRP A 93 6.73 -0.62 -3.26
CA TRP A 93 7.54 -1.80 -3.60
C TRP A 93 7.45 -2.16 -5.08
N ALA A 94 7.49 -1.13 -5.94
CA ALA A 94 7.33 -1.25 -7.40
C ALA A 94 6.03 -1.96 -7.84
N GLY A 95 4.95 -1.83 -7.07
CA GLY A 95 3.66 -2.48 -7.31
C GLY A 95 3.43 -3.72 -6.45
N GLY A 96 4.42 -4.16 -5.67
CA GLY A 96 4.26 -5.27 -4.73
C GLY A 96 3.32 -4.97 -3.56
N LEU A 97 3.03 -3.69 -3.33
CA LEU A 97 2.10 -3.20 -2.32
C LEU A 97 1.19 -2.13 -2.93
N ILE A 98 -0.11 -2.29 -2.76
CA ILE A 98 -1.13 -1.32 -3.17
C ILE A 98 -1.86 -0.85 -1.92
N TRP A 99 -1.86 0.46 -1.69
CA TRP A 99 -2.78 1.12 -0.79
C TRP A 99 -3.99 1.57 -1.60
N ALA A 100 -5.16 1.07 -1.26
CA ALA A 100 -6.41 1.32 -1.99
C ALA A 100 -7.46 1.95 -1.08
N GLY A 101 -7.90 3.15 -1.41
CA GLY A 101 -9.08 3.78 -0.82
C GLY A 101 -10.29 3.46 -1.68
N VAL A 102 -11.25 2.73 -1.13
CA VAL A 102 -12.49 2.33 -1.80
C VAL A 102 -13.71 2.90 -1.06
N PRO A 103 -14.89 2.97 -1.70
CA PRO A 103 -16.10 3.41 -1.02
C PRO A 103 -16.40 2.59 0.25
N PRO A 104 -16.95 3.20 1.31
CA PRO A 104 -17.29 2.52 2.55
C PRO A 104 -18.08 1.22 2.34
N GLY A 105 -17.66 0.16 3.01
CA GLY A 105 -18.28 -1.16 2.97
C GLY A 105 -17.84 -2.04 1.80
N THR A 106 -16.96 -1.54 0.92
CA THR A 106 -16.42 -2.31 -0.21
C THR A 106 -15.38 -3.33 0.26
N ASP A 107 -15.53 -4.58 -0.18
CA ASP A 107 -14.50 -5.61 -0.02
C ASP A 107 -13.52 -5.56 -1.20
N ALA A 108 -12.25 -5.28 -0.92
CA ALA A 108 -11.19 -5.22 -1.93
C ALA A 108 -10.60 -6.58 -2.30
N ARG A 109 -10.83 -7.63 -1.50
CA ARG A 109 -10.24 -8.96 -1.69
C ARG A 109 -10.61 -9.63 -3.03
N PRO A 110 -11.83 -9.48 -3.58
CA PRO A 110 -12.15 -10.01 -4.90
C PRO A 110 -11.23 -9.53 -6.03
N ALA A 111 -10.57 -8.38 -5.89
CA ALA A 111 -9.59 -7.89 -6.86
C ALA A 111 -8.37 -8.83 -7.00
N LEU A 112 -8.08 -9.63 -5.97
CA LEU A 112 -7.02 -10.65 -5.98
C LEU A 112 -7.46 -11.98 -6.63
N SER A 113 -8.66 -12.09 -7.18
CA SER A 113 -9.14 -13.36 -7.75
C SER A 113 -8.18 -13.90 -8.80
N GLY A 114 -7.72 -15.14 -8.61
CA GLY A 114 -6.76 -15.81 -9.49
C GLY A 114 -5.29 -15.36 -9.33
N ARG A 115 -4.98 -14.55 -8.30
CA ARG A 115 -3.64 -14.02 -8.02
C ARG A 115 -3.22 -14.35 -6.60
N GLU A 116 -1.93 -14.53 -6.39
CA GLU A 116 -1.37 -14.69 -5.05
C GLU A 116 -1.26 -13.33 -4.37
N GLY A 117 -1.72 -13.23 -3.12
CA GLY A 117 -1.70 -12.00 -2.37
C GLY A 117 -2.59 -12.02 -1.15
N HIS A 118 -2.62 -10.91 -0.42
CA HIS A 118 -3.52 -10.71 0.71
C HIS A 118 -3.91 -9.24 0.82
N ALA A 119 -5.15 -8.98 1.22
CA ALA A 119 -5.61 -7.63 1.53
C ALA A 119 -5.96 -7.52 3.01
N THR A 120 -5.56 -6.42 3.63
CA THR A 120 -5.90 -6.07 5.02
C THR A 120 -6.67 -4.75 5.04
N LEU A 121 -7.83 -4.71 5.68
CA LEU A 121 -8.60 -3.49 5.91
C LEU A 121 -7.95 -2.68 7.03
N VAL A 122 -7.16 -1.67 6.69
CA VAL A 122 -6.41 -0.85 7.65
C VAL A 122 -7.30 0.22 8.28
N ARG A 123 -8.23 0.79 7.50
CA ARG A 123 -9.20 1.77 7.98
C ARG A 123 -10.58 1.45 7.41
N GLY A 124 -11.57 1.49 8.28
CA GLY A 124 -12.98 1.44 7.90
C GLY A 124 -13.86 1.56 9.15
N SER A 125 -15.18 1.66 8.96
CA SER A 125 -16.11 1.71 10.08
C SER A 125 -16.12 0.40 10.87
N GLU A 126 -16.52 0.45 12.14
CA GLU A 126 -16.67 -0.77 12.95
C GLU A 126 -17.70 -1.73 12.35
N GLU A 127 -18.72 -1.21 11.66
CA GLU A 127 -19.68 -2.00 10.89
C GLU A 127 -19.01 -2.73 9.72
N THR A 128 -18.17 -2.04 8.92
CA THR A 128 -17.40 -2.69 7.85
C THR A 128 -16.50 -3.77 8.43
N LYS A 129 -15.72 -3.45 9.47
CA LYS A 129 -14.78 -4.41 10.09
C LYS A 129 -15.51 -5.63 10.65
N SER A 130 -16.65 -5.44 11.32
CA SER A 130 -17.45 -6.55 11.85
C SER A 130 -18.05 -7.42 10.75
N ARG A 131 -18.39 -6.85 9.59
CA ARG A 131 -19.02 -7.59 8.48
C ARG A 131 -17.98 -8.29 7.59
N LEU A 132 -16.88 -7.63 7.28
CA LEU A 132 -15.88 -8.12 6.33
C LEU A 132 -14.71 -8.86 6.99
N GLY A 133 -14.44 -8.57 8.26
CA GLY A 133 -13.17 -8.87 8.90
C GLY A 133 -12.07 -7.90 8.47
N VAL A 134 -10.97 -7.88 9.22
CA VAL A 134 -9.82 -7.02 8.93
C VAL A 134 -8.78 -7.71 8.05
N PHE A 135 -8.57 -9.02 8.24
CA PHE A 135 -7.51 -9.76 7.57
C PHE A 135 -8.02 -10.54 6.35
N GLN A 136 -7.08 -10.91 5.48
CA GLN A 136 -7.32 -11.91 4.45
C GLN A 136 -7.74 -13.23 5.13
N PRO A 137 -8.86 -13.86 4.71
CA PRO A 137 -9.28 -15.14 5.27
C PRO A 137 -8.20 -16.21 5.05
N GLU A 138 -7.89 -16.94 6.11
CA GLU A 138 -6.98 -18.08 6.05
C GLU A 138 -7.66 -19.29 5.41
N SER A 139 -6.87 -20.21 4.86
CA SER A 139 -7.38 -21.53 4.50
C SER A 139 -7.81 -22.29 5.76
N ALA A 140 -8.82 -23.15 5.64
CA ALA A 140 -9.35 -23.88 6.80
C ALA A 140 -8.28 -24.63 7.64
N PRO A 141 -7.25 -25.27 7.05
CA PRO A 141 -6.19 -25.89 7.85
C PRO A 141 -5.33 -24.90 8.63
N LEU A 142 -5.04 -23.72 8.04
CA LEU A 142 -4.27 -22.68 8.72
C LEU A 142 -5.07 -22.04 9.84
N ALA A 143 -6.35 -21.75 9.60
CA ALA A 143 -7.27 -21.24 10.62
C ALA A 143 -7.34 -22.19 11.84
N ALA A 144 -7.45 -23.50 11.61
CA ALA A 144 -7.48 -24.48 12.71
C ALA A 144 -6.19 -24.48 13.54
N LEU A 145 -5.03 -24.31 12.90
CA LEU A 145 -3.74 -24.20 13.59
C LEU A 145 -3.62 -22.89 14.37
N ALA A 146 -4.01 -21.77 13.75
CA ALA A 146 -4.01 -20.45 14.38
C ALA A 146 -4.93 -20.44 15.62
N ASP A 147 -6.13 -21.00 15.52
CA ASP A 147 -7.06 -21.19 16.64
C ASP A 147 -6.46 -22.01 17.78
N GLY A 148 -5.83 -23.13 17.44
CA GLY A 148 -5.18 -24.02 18.40
C GLY A 148 -4.09 -23.31 19.18
N LEU A 149 -3.24 -22.55 18.48
CA LEU A 149 -2.19 -21.73 19.10
C LEU A 149 -2.79 -20.64 19.98
N ARG A 150 -3.79 -19.89 19.50
CA ARG A 150 -4.43 -18.83 20.28
C ARG A 150 -5.06 -19.35 21.58
N LYS A 151 -5.72 -20.51 21.55
CA LYS A 151 -6.29 -21.13 22.76
C LYS A 151 -5.23 -21.51 23.79
N GLN A 152 -4.01 -21.83 23.37
CA GLN A 152 -2.90 -22.15 24.28
C GLN A 152 -2.25 -20.89 24.85
N PHE A 153 -2.03 -19.87 24.03
CA PHE A 153 -1.34 -18.64 24.43
C PHE A 153 -2.23 -17.60 25.11
N ASP A 154 -3.51 -17.53 24.75
CA ASP A 154 -4.50 -16.61 25.29
C ASP A 154 -5.83 -17.33 25.59
N PRO A 155 -5.85 -18.26 26.58
CA PRO A 155 -7.06 -19.00 26.95
C PRO A 155 -8.18 -18.11 27.48
N ARG A 156 -7.89 -16.85 27.83
CA ARG A 156 -8.85 -15.87 28.35
C ARG A 156 -9.33 -14.88 27.28
N GLY A 157 -8.78 -14.92 26.06
CA GLY A 157 -9.17 -14.05 24.95
C GLY A 157 -8.94 -12.56 25.22
N ILE A 158 -7.87 -12.21 25.94
CA ILE A 158 -7.55 -10.83 26.32
C ILE A 158 -6.88 -10.07 25.17
N LEU A 159 -6.13 -10.77 24.31
CA LEU A 159 -5.36 -10.17 23.23
C LEU A 159 -6.21 -10.01 21.97
N ASN A 160 -6.50 -8.77 21.58
CA ASN A 160 -7.22 -8.42 20.35
C ASN A 160 -8.58 -9.15 20.18
N PRO A 161 -9.48 -9.09 21.19
CA PRO A 161 -10.76 -9.80 21.14
C PRO A 161 -11.58 -9.36 19.92
N GLY A 162 -12.08 -10.34 19.16
CA GLY A 162 -12.92 -10.12 17.97
C GLY A 162 -12.17 -9.67 16.71
N LEU A 163 -10.85 -9.43 16.77
CA LEU A 163 -10.08 -8.95 15.62
C LEU A 163 -9.45 -10.09 14.78
N MET A 164 -8.93 -11.12 15.45
CA MET A 164 -8.24 -12.25 14.81
C MET A 164 -9.06 -13.55 14.82
N ALA A 165 -10.36 -13.47 15.18
CA ALA A 165 -11.25 -14.61 15.45
C ALA A 165 -11.36 -15.61 14.30
#